data_AF-A0A344L0G5-F1
#
_entry.id   AF-A0A344L0G5-F1
#
_cell.length_a   1.000
_cell.length_b   1.000
_cell.length_c   1.000
_cell.angle_alpha   90.00
_cell.angle_beta   90.00
_cell.angle_gamma   90.00
#
_symmetry.space_group_name_H-M   'P 1'
#
loop_
_entity.id
_entity.type
_entity.pdbx_description
1 polymer ?
#
loop_
_entity_poly.entity_id
_entity_poly.type
_entity_poly.pdbx_seq_one_letter_code
_entity_poly.pdbx_strand_id
1 'polypeptide(L)'
;MGEPVPLETWVAGPVRTTIAGLKAHSWGSAVLDHHQDQVRAELAGAGAPADRATLTLYLHVLSCAVDYVGTNIPGDTLPLTRVHDTGMDWFTIRIAAVCQLAISEGLVT
;
A
#
# COMPACT_ATOMS: atom_id res chain seq x y z
N MET A 1 -7.09 1.86 -19.17
CA MET A 1 -6.31 2.00 -17.90
C MET A 1 -5.74 3.39 -17.89
N GLY A 2 -5.92 4.14 -16.79
CA GLY A 2 -5.32 5.46 -16.63
C GLY A 2 -3.80 5.38 -16.50
N GLU A 3 -3.12 6.51 -16.59
CA GLU A 3 -1.67 6.56 -16.36
C GLU A 3 -1.34 6.29 -14.87
N PRO A 4 -0.18 5.66 -14.57
CA PRO A 4 0.29 5.52 -13.20
C PRO A 4 0.42 6.88 -12.49
N VAL A 5 -0.18 6.98 -11.31
CA VAL A 5 -0.01 8.15 -10.44
C VAL A 5 1.40 8.12 -9.84
N PRO A 6 2.21 9.20 -9.96
CA PRO A 6 3.56 9.25 -9.40
C PRO A 6 3.61 8.98 -7.90
N LEU A 7 4.68 8.32 -7.44
CA LEU A 7 4.89 7.93 -6.04
C LEU A 7 4.87 9.14 -5.09
N GLU A 8 5.38 10.28 -5.54
CA GLU A 8 5.39 11.55 -4.81
C GLU A 8 3.96 12.04 -4.52
N THR A 9 3.04 11.89 -5.46
CA THR A 9 1.63 12.28 -5.31
C THR A 9 0.94 11.45 -4.23
N TRP A 10 1.26 10.15 -4.16
CA TRP A 10 0.76 9.30 -3.08
C TRP A 10 1.26 9.79 -1.72
N VAL A 11 2.58 9.99 -1.57
CA VAL A 11 3.23 10.36 -0.29
C VAL A 11 2.88 11.78 0.18
N ALA A 12 2.56 12.69 -0.74
CA ALA A 12 2.02 14.01 -0.43
C ALA A 12 0.54 13.98 -0.03
N GLY A 13 -0.16 12.87 -0.30
CA GLY A 13 -1.58 12.70 -0.07
C GLY A 13 -1.95 12.19 1.33
N PRO A 14 -3.22 11.77 1.52
CA PRO A 14 -3.77 11.32 2.81
C PRO A 14 -3.03 10.13 3.44
N VAL A 15 -2.29 9.34 2.63
CA VAL A 15 -1.54 8.17 3.11
C VAL A 15 -0.52 8.54 4.19
N ARG A 16 0.02 9.78 4.18
CA ARG A 16 0.97 10.23 5.20
C ARG A 16 0.33 10.26 6.59
N THR A 17 -0.94 10.68 6.67
CA THR A 17 -1.72 10.63 7.92
C THR A 17 -1.99 9.19 8.35
N THR A 18 -2.29 8.30 7.40
CA THR A 18 -2.47 6.86 7.67
C THR A 18 -1.19 6.23 8.23
N ILE A 19 -0.04 6.50 7.63
CA ILE A 19 1.28 6.04 8.11
C ILE A 19 1.54 6.56 9.52
N ALA A 20 1.33 7.86 9.76
CA ALA A 20 1.51 8.45 11.08
C ALA A 20 0.59 7.81 12.13
N GLY A 21 -0.67 7.55 11.79
CA GLY A 21 -1.64 6.87 12.64
C GLY A 21 -1.21 5.44 13.00
N LEU A 22 -0.78 4.66 12.00
CA LEU A 22 -0.26 3.30 12.21
C LEU A 22 0.98 3.31 13.12
N LYS A 23 1.92 4.23 12.89
CA LYS A 23 3.16 4.31 13.67
C LYS A 23 2.97 4.86 15.09
N ALA A 24 1.81 5.45 15.41
CA ALA A 24 1.54 6.01 16.73
C ALA A 24 1.38 4.94 17.84
N HIS A 25 1.17 3.68 17.49
CA HIS A 25 1.08 2.59 18.45
C HIS A 25 1.81 1.32 17.95
N SER A 26 2.30 0.50 18.89
CA SER A 26 3.20 -0.64 18.60
C SER A 26 2.59 -1.66 17.64
N TRP A 27 1.30 -1.97 17.81
CA TRP A 27 0.59 -2.89 16.92
C TRP A 27 0.51 -2.39 15.47
N GLY A 28 0.13 -1.12 15.26
CA GLY A 28 0.01 -0.54 13.93
C GLY A 28 1.37 -0.44 13.23
N SER A 29 2.42 -0.15 13.98
CA SER A 29 3.79 -0.18 13.47
C SER A 29 4.18 -1.60 13.03
N ALA A 30 3.91 -2.62 13.85
CA ALA A 30 4.24 -4.01 13.51
C ALA A 30 3.47 -4.50 12.28
N VAL A 31 2.20 -4.10 12.13
CA VAL A 31 1.41 -4.37 10.92
C VAL A 31 2.05 -3.70 9.70
N LEU A 32 2.43 -2.43 9.81
CA LEU A 32 3.06 -1.71 8.71
C LEU A 32 4.39 -2.38 8.29
N ASP A 33 5.24 -2.71 9.26
CA ASP A 33 6.53 -3.39 9.03
C ASP A 33 6.31 -4.76 8.34
N HIS A 34 5.36 -5.55 8.82
CA HIS A 34 5.02 -6.84 8.22
C HIS A 34 4.60 -6.71 6.75
N HIS A 35 3.76 -5.73 6.43
CA HIS A 35 3.35 -5.50 5.04
C HIS A 35 4.50 -4.96 4.18
N GLN A 36 5.44 -4.18 4.74
CA GLN A 36 6.65 -3.78 4.00
C GLN A 36 7.52 -4.99 3.67
N ASP A 37 7.70 -5.91 4.60
CA ASP A 37 8.48 -7.13 4.37
C ASP A 37 7.82 -8.05 3.33
N GLN A 38 6.49 -8.16 3.35
CA GLN A 38 5.77 -8.85 2.29
C GLN A 38 5.96 -8.20 0.91
N VAL A 39 5.94 -6.86 0.81
CA VAL A 39 6.23 -6.16 -0.46
C VAL A 39 7.66 -6.51 -0.93
N ARG A 40 8.64 -6.43 -0.02
CA ARG A 40 10.03 -6.80 -0.36
C ARG A 40 10.14 -8.24 -0.85
N ALA A 41 9.46 -9.17 -0.19
CA ALA A 41 9.45 -10.59 -0.57
C ALA A 41 8.78 -10.82 -1.94
N GLU A 42 7.66 -10.15 -2.23
CA GLU A 42 6.99 -10.21 -3.53
C GLU A 42 7.88 -9.68 -4.66
N LEU A 43 8.50 -8.53 -4.45
CA LEU A 43 9.42 -7.93 -5.43
C LEU A 43 10.65 -8.83 -5.65
N ALA A 44 11.25 -9.35 -4.57
CA ALA A 44 12.35 -10.29 -4.66
C ALA A 44 11.96 -11.57 -5.41
N GLY A 45 10.78 -12.13 -5.12
CA GLY A 45 10.25 -13.30 -5.82
C GLY A 45 9.99 -13.07 -7.32
N ALA A 46 9.66 -11.83 -7.69
CA ALA A 46 9.52 -11.42 -9.08
C ALA A 46 10.84 -10.99 -9.77
N GLY A 47 11.96 -10.95 -9.02
CA GLY A 47 13.23 -10.42 -9.52
C GLY A 47 13.20 -8.91 -9.81
N ALA A 48 12.27 -8.18 -9.20
CA ALA A 48 12.08 -6.75 -9.39
C ALA A 48 12.77 -5.93 -8.28
N PRO A 49 13.47 -4.83 -8.62
CA PRO A 49 14.07 -3.95 -7.62
C PRO A 49 13.00 -3.15 -6.87
N ALA A 50 13.23 -2.81 -5.60
CA ALA A 50 12.37 -1.89 -4.85
C ALA A 50 12.67 -0.41 -5.18
N ASP A 51 12.73 -0.06 -6.47
CA ASP A 51 13.01 1.30 -6.93
C ASP A 51 11.75 2.12 -7.21
N ARG A 52 11.92 3.42 -7.52
CA ARG A 52 10.81 4.36 -7.73
C ARG A 52 9.84 3.87 -8.82
N ALA A 53 10.35 3.34 -9.93
CA ALA A 53 9.52 2.90 -11.05
C ALA A 53 8.69 1.67 -10.66
N THR A 54 9.32 0.71 -9.99
CA THR A 54 8.66 -0.53 -9.56
C THR A 54 7.59 -0.26 -8.52
N LEU A 55 7.87 0.58 -7.52
CA LEU A 55 6.87 0.93 -6.49
C LEU A 55 5.71 1.75 -7.07
N THR A 56 5.97 2.61 -8.06
CA THR A 56 4.91 3.33 -8.79
C THR A 56 3.98 2.36 -9.52
N LEU A 57 4.56 1.37 -10.23
CA LEU A 57 3.77 0.36 -10.92
C LEU A 57 2.98 -0.52 -9.93
N TYR A 58 3.59 -0.88 -8.79
CA TYR A 58 2.92 -1.63 -7.73
C TYR A 58 1.66 -0.90 -7.26
N LEU A 59 1.76 0.39 -6.93
CA LEU A 59 0.63 1.21 -6.51
C LEU A 59 -0.43 1.36 -7.60
N HIS A 60 0.00 1.49 -8.86
CA HIS A 60 -0.93 1.56 -9.99
C HIS A 60 -1.77 0.28 -10.11
N VAL A 61 -1.13 -0.89 -10.14
CA VAL A 61 -1.82 -2.19 -10.23
C VAL A 61 -2.73 -2.40 -9.02
N LEU A 62 -2.26 -2.05 -7.82
CA LEU A 62 -3.04 -2.14 -6.60
C LEU A 62 -4.29 -1.26 -6.65
N SER A 63 -4.17 -0.04 -7.17
CA SER A 63 -5.30 0.90 -7.32
C SER A 63 -6.32 0.38 -8.34
N CYS A 64 -5.85 -0.16 -9.46
CA CYS A 64 -6.74 -0.81 -10.43
C CYS A 64 -7.47 -2.01 -9.83
N ALA A 65 -6.81 -2.77 -8.95
CA ALA A 65 -7.46 -3.88 -8.23
C ALA A 65 -8.53 -3.38 -7.24
N VAL A 66 -8.24 -2.30 -6.49
CA VAL A 66 -9.24 -1.65 -5.61
C VAL A 66 -10.44 -1.20 -6.40
N ASP A 67 -10.23 -0.49 -7.52
CA ASP A 67 -11.31 0.01 -8.37
C ASP A 67 -12.15 -1.15 -8.91
N TYR A 68 -11.52 -2.24 -9.36
CA TYR A 68 -12.21 -3.41 -9.86
C TYR A 68 -13.09 -4.08 -8.78
N VAL A 69 -12.53 -4.28 -7.58
CA VAL A 69 -13.26 -4.86 -6.45
C VAL A 69 -14.38 -3.93 -5.96
N GLY A 70 -14.15 -2.61 -5.97
CA GLY A 70 -15.15 -1.62 -5.56
C GLY A 70 -16.28 -1.40 -6.57
N THR A 71 -16.05 -1.68 -7.86
CA THR A 71 -17.03 -1.45 -8.94
C THR A 71 -17.87 -2.66 -9.32
N ASN A 72 -17.44 -3.88 -8.99
CA ASN A 72 -18.16 -5.11 -9.34
C ASN A 72 -18.42 -5.98 -8.09
N ILE A 73 -19.61 -5.86 -7.51
CA ILE A 73 -20.70 -6.88 -7.53
C ILE A 73 -21.76 -6.46 -6.49
N PRO A 74 -23.01 -6.14 -6.88
CA PRO A 74 -24.13 -6.12 -5.96
C PRO A 74 -24.41 -7.55 -5.48
N GLY A 75 -23.91 -7.93 -4.30
CA GLY A 75 -24.16 -9.24 -3.67
C GLY A 75 -22.94 -10.11 -3.38
N ASP A 76 -21.79 -9.87 -4.05
CA ASP A 76 -20.47 -10.48 -3.75
C ASP A 76 -19.51 -9.37 -3.31
N THR A 77 -19.87 -8.64 -2.27
CA THR A 77 -18.85 -7.89 -1.54
C THR A 77 -17.93 -8.92 -0.90
N LEU A 78 -16.83 -9.28 -1.57
CA LEU A 78 -15.71 -9.93 -0.91
C LEU A 78 -15.42 -9.05 0.30
N PRO A 79 -15.54 -9.57 1.54
CA PRO A 79 -15.24 -8.78 2.71
C PRO A 79 -13.79 -8.35 2.57
N LEU A 80 -13.57 -7.06 2.31
CA LEU A 80 -12.24 -6.46 2.39
C LEU A 80 -11.78 -6.76 3.81
N THR A 81 -10.90 -7.75 3.94
CA THR A 81 -10.53 -8.28 5.23
C THR A 81 -9.86 -7.13 5.96
N ARG A 82 -10.54 -6.62 6.99
CA ARG A 82 -9.94 -5.61 7.86
C ARG A 82 -8.71 -6.25 8.48
N VAL A 83 -7.58 -5.56 8.41
CA VAL A 83 -6.39 -6.03 9.11
C VAL A 83 -6.69 -5.85 10.59
N HIS A 84 -6.82 -6.97 11.30
CA HIS A 84 -7.35 -7.04 12.67
C HIS A 84 -6.81 -5.91 13.55
N ASP A 85 -7.72 -5.26 14.27
CA ASP A 85 -7.44 -4.21 15.26
C ASP A 85 -6.79 -2.91 14.74
N THR A 86 -6.58 -2.78 13.41
CA THR A 86 -6.21 -1.48 12.79
C THR A 86 -7.42 -0.66 12.35
N GLY A 87 -8.58 -1.32 12.17
CA GLY A 87 -9.79 -0.70 11.61
C GLY A 87 -9.71 -0.39 10.10
N MET A 88 -8.60 -0.69 9.45
CA MET A 88 -8.37 -0.43 8.02
C MET A 88 -8.44 -1.71 7.19
N ASP A 89 -8.84 -1.57 5.92
CA ASP A 89 -8.78 -2.65 4.96
C ASP A 89 -7.35 -2.94 4.50
N TRP A 90 -7.16 -4.15 3.95
CA TRP A 90 -5.86 -4.61 3.46
C TRP A 90 -5.25 -3.67 2.41
N PHE A 91 -6.03 -3.08 1.50
CA PHE A 91 -5.50 -2.19 0.46
C PHE A 91 -4.97 -0.90 1.05
N THR A 92 -5.69 -0.30 2.00
CA THR A 92 -5.23 0.89 2.72
C THR A 92 -3.90 0.62 3.44
N ILE A 93 -3.78 -0.51 4.15
CA ILE A 93 -2.53 -0.91 4.80
C ILE A 93 -1.42 -1.14 3.76
N ARG A 94 -1.74 -1.76 2.62
CA ARG A 94 -0.76 -2.08 1.59
C ARG A 94 -0.23 -0.83 0.89
N ILE A 95 -1.09 0.13 0.57
CA ILE A 95 -0.70 1.44 0.04
C ILE A 95 0.19 2.17 1.03
N ALA A 96 -0.17 2.18 2.32
CA ALA A 96 0.64 2.78 3.38
C ALA A 96 2.02 2.13 3.51
N ALA A 97 2.10 0.79 3.43
CA ALA A 97 3.35 0.05 3.49
C ALA A 97 4.27 0.38 2.31
N VAL A 98 3.75 0.40 1.08
CA VAL A 98 4.56 0.75 -0.11
C VAL A 98 5.05 2.19 -0.05
N CYS A 99 4.20 3.12 0.39
CA CYS A 99 4.59 4.53 0.58
C CYS A 99 5.64 4.69 1.68
N GLN A 100 5.48 4.00 2.83
CA GLN A 100 6.45 4.02 3.92
C GLN A 100 7.78 3.38 3.50
N LEU A 101 7.76 2.33 2.66
CA LEU A 101 8.95 1.73 2.08
C LEU A 101 9.69 2.75 1.21
N ALA A 102 8.97 3.43 0.32
CA ALA A 102 9.56 4.47 -0.53
C ALA A 102 10.21 5.60 0.28
N ILE A 103 9.58 6.03 1.38
CA ILE A 103 10.15 7.00 2.31
C ILE A 103 11.41 6.45 2.98
N SER A 104 11.37 5.21 3.49
CA SER A 104 12.51 4.61 4.21
C SER A 104 13.73 4.37 3.34
N GLU A 105 13.53 4.07 2.05
CA GLU A 105 14.60 3.86 1.07
C GLU A 105 15.09 5.20 0.46
N GLY A 106 14.56 6.35 0.90
CA GLY A 106 14.96 7.68 0.42
C GLY A 106 14.55 7.97 -1.03
N LEU A 107 13.57 7.24 -1.58
CA LEU A 107 13.09 7.41 -2.95
C LEU A 107 12.16 8.63 -3.08
N VAL A 108 11.50 9.01 -1.99
CA VAL A 108 10.60 10.16 -1.89
C VAL A 108 10.64 10.72 -0.46
N THR A 109 10.24 11.97 -0.28
CA THR A 109 10.32 12.71 1.00
C THR A 109 8.97 13.08 1.57
#